data_AF-A0A6L6QDQ0-F1
#
_entry.id   AF-A0A6L6QDQ0-F1
#
_cell.length_a   1.000
_cell.length_b   1.000
_cell.length_c   1.000
_cell.angle_alpha   90.00
_cell.angle_beta   90.00
_cell.angle_gamma   90.00
#
_symmetry.space_group_name_H-M   'P 1'
#
loop_
_entity.id
_entity.type
_entity.pdbx_description
1 polymer ?
#
loop_
_entity_poly.entity_id
_entity_poly.type
_entity_poly.pdbx_seq_one_letter_code
_entity_poly.pdbx_strand_id
1 'polypeptide(L)'
;MTLLANTMADEAPCSSEYERGRREIGAYAEMVGIIEGTIYGHSLSISSSNICLSGTPKEKVQKIAKAFTSQGNAETTLEFDDVPSKKQATKFLERFFPCK
;
A
#
# COMPACT_ATOMS: atom_id res chain seq x y z
N MET A 1 2.06 -39.00 17.70
CA MET A 1 1.44 -37.65 17.85
C MET A 1 2.56 -36.70 18.21
N THR A 2 3.08 -35.96 17.24
CA THR A 2 4.20 -35.03 17.44
C THR A 2 3.61 -33.63 17.52
N LEU A 3 3.84 -32.95 18.65
CA LEU A 3 3.38 -31.58 18.90
C LEU A 3 3.98 -30.61 17.87
N LEU A 4 3.11 -29.84 17.22
CA LEU A 4 3.48 -28.61 16.51
C LEU A 4 3.84 -27.55 17.56
N ALA A 5 5.12 -27.20 17.66
CA ALA A 5 5.54 -26.01 18.37
C ALA A 5 5.16 -24.80 17.50
N ASN A 6 4.10 -24.10 17.91
CA ASN A 6 3.81 -22.75 17.42
C ASN A 6 4.96 -21.84 17.85
N THR A 7 5.94 -21.63 16.95
CA THR A 7 6.81 -20.46 17.03
C THR A 7 5.96 -19.25 16.66
N MET A 8 5.19 -18.75 17.64
CA MET A 8 4.79 -17.35 17.59
C MET A 8 6.11 -16.58 17.62
N ALA A 9 6.41 -15.82 16.57
CA ALA A 9 7.57 -14.96 16.54
C ALA A 9 7.47 -14.03 17.74
N ASP A 10 8.23 -14.33 18.78
CA ASP A 10 8.29 -13.55 20.01
C ASP A 10 8.90 -12.20 19.63
N GLU A 11 8.06 -11.16 19.53
CA GLU A 11 8.54 -9.83 19.18
C GLU A 11 9.57 -9.40 20.23
N ALA A 12 10.83 -9.21 19.81
CA ALA A 12 11.90 -8.88 20.73
C ALA A 12 11.50 -7.65 21.58
N PRO A 13 11.54 -7.72 22.92
CA PRO A 13 11.06 -6.66 23.79
C PRO A 13 11.76 -5.34 23.47
N CYS A 14 10.99 -4.26 23.28
CA CYS A 14 11.53 -2.93 23.00
C CYS A 14 12.12 -2.32 24.28
N SER A 15 13.28 -1.66 24.21
CA SER A 15 13.92 -1.09 25.41
C SER A 15 13.26 0.20 25.90
N SER A 16 12.36 0.80 25.10
CA SER A 16 11.58 1.99 25.43
C SER A 16 10.37 2.18 24.51
N GLU A 17 9.41 3.02 24.90
CA GLU A 17 8.29 3.47 24.04
C GLU A 17 8.78 4.18 22.77
N TYR A 18 9.92 4.89 22.84
CA TYR A 18 10.53 5.53 21.68
C TYR A 18 11.01 4.50 20.64
N GLU A 19 11.67 3.43 21.10
CA GLU A 19 12.08 2.35 20.20
C GLU A 19 10.89 1.60 19.62
N ARG A 20 9.84 1.39 20.42
CA ARG A 20 8.59 0.79 19.94
C ARG A 20 7.98 1.63 18.81
N GLY A 21 7.80 2.93 19.04
CA GLY A 21 7.28 3.86 18.03
C GLY A 21 8.14 3.92 16.77
N ARG A 22 9.48 3.87 16.88
CA ARG A 22 10.36 3.79 15.71
C ARG A 22 10.17 2.51 14.89
N ARG A 23 10.00 1.36 15.55
CA ARG A 23 9.77 0.07 14.87
C ARG A 23 8.40 0.05 14.19
N GLU A 24 7.36 0.51 14.88
CA GLU A 24 6.00 0.60 14.34
C GLU A 24 5.93 1.53 13.11
N ILE A 25 6.56 2.71 13.17
CA ILE A 25 6.65 3.63 12.02
C ILE A 25 7.43 2.99 10.86
N GLY A 26 8.50 2.24 11.16
CA GLY A 26 9.27 1.50 10.16
C GLY A 26 8.42 0.45 9.43
N ALA A 27 7.69 -0.38 10.19
CA ALA A 27 6.79 -1.39 9.64
C ALA A 27 5.65 -0.76 8.83
N TYR A 28 5.10 0.36 9.32
CA TYR A 28 4.09 1.11 8.58
C TYR A 28 4.63 1.63 7.24
N ALA A 29 5.83 2.23 7.22
CA ALA A 29 6.45 2.73 6.00
C ALA A 29 6.72 1.60 4.98
N GLU A 30 7.12 0.42 5.46
CA GLU A 30 7.29 -0.77 4.61
C GLU A 30 5.96 -1.21 4.00
N MET A 31 4.89 -1.31 4.79
CA MET A 31 3.56 -1.66 4.31
C MET A 31 3.03 -0.67 3.27
N VAL A 32 3.23 0.63 3.47
CA VAL A 32 2.87 1.66 2.48
C VAL A 32 3.61 1.42 1.16
N GLY A 33 4.92 1.13 1.21
CA GLY A 33 5.71 0.80 0.01
C GLY A 33 5.18 -0.44 -0.73
N ILE A 34 4.77 -1.49 -0.01
CA ILE A 34 4.15 -2.69 -0.58
C ILE A 34 2.82 -2.34 -1.27
N ILE A 35 1.98 -1.54 -0.63
CA ILE A 35 0.69 -1.09 -1.16
C ILE A 35 0.90 -0.31 -2.47
N GLU A 36 1.78 0.70 -2.45
CA GLU A 36 2.10 1.52 -3.62
C GLU A 36 2.66 0.70 -4.78
N GLY A 37 3.59 -0.21 -4.49
CA GLY A 37 4.18 -1.12 -5.48
C GLY A 37 3.14 -2.08 -6.07
N THR A 38 2.20 -2.56 -5.27
CA THR A 38 1.12 -3.45 -5.72
C THR A 38 0.14 -2.73 -6.64
N ILE A 39 -0.26 -1.50 -6.28
CA ILE A 39 -1.11 -0.66 -7.14
C ILE A 39 -0.42 -0.42 -8.48
N TYR A 40 0.88 -0.10 -8.46
CA TYR A 40 1.67 0.05 -9.68
C TYR A 40 1.71 -1.26 -10.50
N GLY A 41 1.99 -2.40 -9.88
CA GLY A 41 2.00 -3.69 -10.56
C GLY A 41 0.67 -4.01 -11.24
N HIS A 42 -0.45 -3.75 -10.56
CA HIS A 42 -1.77 -3.89 -11.17
C HIS A 42 -1.99 -2.91 -12.32
N SER A 43 -1.50 -1.67 -12.23
CA SER A 43 -1.61 -0.68 -13.31
C SER A 43 -0.98 -1.12 -14.64
N LEU A 44 0.00 -2.04 -14.60
CA LEU A 44 0.64 -2.59 -15.81
C LEU A 44 -0.23 -3.62 -16.56
N SER A 45 -1.20 -4.24 -15.87
CA SER A 45 -2.03 -5.33 -16.41
C SER A 45 -3.51 -4.97 -16.52
N ILE A 46 -3.92 -3.81 -16.01
CA ILE A 46 -5.29 -3.31 -16.12
C ILE A 46 -5.50 -2.73 -17.53
N SER A 47 -6.42 -3.32 -18.28
CA SER A 47 -6.87 -2.82 -19.59
C SER A 47 -8.12 -1.96 -19.46
N SER A 48 -8.11 -0.97 -18.56
CA SER A 48 -9.24 -0.04 -18.41
C SER A 48 -9.00 1.19 -19.26
N SER A 49 -9.93 1.48 -20.19
CA SER A 49 -9.91 2.69 -21.02
C SER A 49 -10.11 3.98 -20.20
N ASN A 50 -10.48 3.86 -18.93
CA ASN A 50 -10.86 4.98 -18.07
C ASN A 50 -9.71 5.45 -17.16
N ILE A 51 -8.53 4.81 -17.23
CA ILE A 51 -7.38 5.10 -16.37
C ILE A 51 -6.24 5.72 -17.18
N CYS A 52 -5.84 6.94 -16.83
CA CYS A 52 -4.83 7.73 -17.53
C CYS A 52 -3.59 8.00 -16.65
N LEU A 53 -2.89 6.93 -16.24
CA LEU A 53 -1.63 7.02 -15.51
C LEU A 53 -0.42 7.01 -16.47
N SER A 54 0.05 8.20 -16.86
CA SER A 54 1.16 8.41 -17.81
C SER A 54 2.50 8.73 -17.14
N GLY A 55 3.60 8.56 -17.90
CA GLY A 55 4.98 8.85 -17.46
C GLY A 55 5.88 7.61 -17.45
N THR A 56 7.13 7.81 -17.03
CA THR A 56 8.09 6.74 -16.76
C THR A 56 7.65 5.87 -15.57
N PRO A 57 8.18 4.64 -15.40
CA PRO A 57 7.90 3.82 -14.23
C PRO A 57 8.08 4.56 -12.90
N LYS A 58 9.17 5.31 -12.75
CA LYS A 58 9.46 6.10 -11.55
C LYS A 58 8.40 7.17 -11.30
N GLU A 59 8.00 7.91 -12.32
CA GLU A 59 6.97 8.95 -12.20
C GLU A 59 5.61 8.36 -11.86
N LYS A 60 5.25 7.20 -12.42
CA LYS A 60 4.00 6.51 -12.10
C LYS A 60 3.93 6.10 -10.63
N VAL A 61 5.00 5.51 -10.10
CA VAL A 61 5.10 5.16 -8.67
C VAL A 61 5.01 6.42 -7.81
N GLN A 62 5.73 7.48 -8.15
CA GLN A 62 5.67 8.75 -7.41
C GLN A 62 4.27 9.39 -7.43
N LYS A 63 3.55 9.30 -8.55
CA LYS A 63 2.16 9.77 -8.67
C LYS A 63 1.23 8.95 -7.78
N ILE A 64 1.38 7.62 -7.76
CA ILE A 64 0.61 6.71 -6.89
C ILE A 64 0.86 7.04 -5.42
N ALA A 65 2.12 7.18 -4.99
CA ALA A 65 2.47 7.54 -3.61
C ALA A 65 1.86 8.88 -3.18
N LYS A 66 1.91 9.89 -4.06
CA LYS A 66 1.26 11.20 -3.82
C LYS A 66 -0.27 11.08 -3.72
N ALA A 67 -0.89 10.28 -4.58
CA ALA A 67 -2.34 10.05 -4.52
C ALA A 67 -2.74 9.32 -3.22
N PHE A 68 -1.96 8.31 -2.83
CA PHE A 68 -2.19 7.52 -1.62
C PHE A 68 -2.09 8.38 -0.35
N THR A 69 -1.04 9.19 -0.24
CA THR A 69 -0.88 10.14 0.89
C THR A 69 -1.97 11.23 0.90
N SER A 70 -2.48 11.66 -0.26
CA SER A 70 -3.57 12.63 -0.33
C SER A 70 -4.93 12.08 0.10
N GLN A 71 -5.08 10.75 0.13
CA GLN A 71 -6.32 10.07 0.50
C GLN A 71 -6.73 10.32 1.95
N GLY A 72 -5.76 10.54 2.86
CA GLY A 72 -6.05 10.85 4.27
C GLY A 72 -6.86 12.13 4.48
N ASN A 73 -6.99 12.97 3.44
CA ASN A 73 -7.80 14.20 3.46
C ASN A 73 -9.10 14.08 2.66
N ALA A 74 -9.44 12.90 2.12
CA ALA A 74 -10.62 12.71 1.29
C ALA A 74 -11.85 12.29 2.12
N GLU A 75 -13.06 12.75 1.75
CA GLU A 75 -14.33 12.43 2.44
C GLU A 75 -14.64 10.93 2.53
N THR A 76 -14.07 10.12 1.64
CA THR A 76 -14.21 8.66 1.67
C THR A 76 -12.85 8.04 1.49
N THR A 77 -12.30 7.45 2.55
CA THR A 77 -11.05 6.71 2.52
C THR A 77 -11.28 5.37 1.81
N LEU A 78 -10.40 5.00 0.88
CA LEU A 78 -10.31 3.61 0.41
C LEU A 78 -9.53 2.82 1.46
N GLU A 79 -10.23 1.98 2.22
CA GLU A 79 -9.58 1.11 3.19
C GLU A 79 -8.81 -0.02 2.48
N PHE A 80 -7.55 -0.16 2.89
CA PHE A 80 -6.68 -1.27 2.50
C PHE A 80 -6.24 -1.95 3.80
N ASP A 81 -6.92 -3.04 4.16
CA ASP A 81 -6.56 -3.81 5.35
C ASP A 81 -5.17 -4.47 5.18
N ASP A 82 -4.81 -4.82 3.93
CA ASP A 82 -3.59 -5.52 3.54
C ASP A 82 -3.09 -5.06 2.13
N VAL A 83 -2.29 -5.91 1.47
CA VAL A 83 -1.90 -5.78 0.06
C VAL A 83 -3.14 -5.64 -0.85
N PRO A 84 -3.27 -4.56 -1.64
CA PRO A 84 -4.47 -4.31 -2.43
C PRO A 84 -4.75 -5.40 -3.47
N SER A 85 -5.97 -5.90 -3.50
CA SER A 85 -6.42 -6.74 -4.61
C SER A 85 -6.48 -5.96 -5.94
N LYS A 86 -6.49 -6.67 -7.07
CA LYS A 86 -6.69 -6.04 -8.40
C LYS A 86 -7.90 -5.11 -8.43
N LYS A 87 -9.02 -5.48 -7.80
CA LYS A 87 -10.24 -4.68 -7.74
C LYS A 87 -10.05 -3.39 -6.94
N GLN A 88 -9.38 -3.47 -5.78
CA GLN A 88 -9.08 -2.30 -4.96
C GLN A 88 -8.08 -1.36 -5.67
N ALA A 89 -7.01 -1.91 -6.25
CA ALA A 89 -6.06 -1.14 -7.05
C ALA A 89 -6.74 -0.47 -8.26
N THR A 90 -7.65 -1.17 -8.95
CA THR A 90 -8.42 -0.58 -10.06
C THR A 90 -9.27 0.60 -9.60
N LYS A 91 -10.03 0.44 -8.51
CA LYS A 91 -10.84 1.54 -7.94
C LYS A 91 -9.98 2.76 -7.55
N PHE A 92 -8.83 2.52 -6.93
CA PHE A 92 -7.88 3.58 -6.61
C PHE A 92 -7.42 4.32 -7.86
N LEU A 93 -7.00 3.56 -8.87
CA LEU A 93 -6.49 4.12 -10.12
C LEU A 93 -7.57 4.90 -10.89
N GLU A 94 -8.81 4.39 -10.94
CA GLU A 94 -9.95 5.08 -11.56
C GLU A 94 -10.31 6.38 -10.85
N ARG A 95 -10.23 6.39 -9.51
CA ARG A 95 -10.54 7.58 -8.72
C ARG A 95 -9.50 8.69 -8.89
N PHE A 96 -8.22 8.35 -8.81
CA PHE A 96 -7.14 9.32 -8.74
C PHE A 96 -6.49 9.62 -10.10
N PHE A 97 -6.65 8.73 -11.07
CA PHE A 97 -6.10 8.91 -12.43
C PHE A 97 -7.16 8.66 -13.51
N PRO A 98 -8.37 9.28 -13.44
CA PRO A 98 -9.35 9.16 -14.51
C PRO A 98 -8.84 9.80 -15.80
N CYS A 99 -9.16 9.19 -16.95
CA CYS A 99 -9.07 9.89 -18.23
C CYS A 99 -10.12 11.01 -18.27
N LYS A 100 -9.70 12.21 -18.67
CA LYS A 100 -10.58 13.37 -18.90
C LYS A 100 -10.94 13.49 -20.37
#